data_AF-A0AAN7T964-F1
#
_entry.id   AF-A0AAN7T964-F1
#
_cell.length_a   1.000
_cell.length_b   1.000
_cell.length_c   1.000
_cell.angle_alpha   90.00
_cell.angle_beta   90.00
_cell.angle_gamma   90.00
#
_symmetry.space_group_name_H-M   'P 1'
#
loop_
_entity.id
_entity.type
_entity.pdbx_description
1 polymer ?
#
loop_
_entity_poly.entity_id
_entity_poly.type
_entity_poly.pdbx_seq_one_letter_code
_entity_poly.pdbx_strand_id
1 'polypeptide(L)'
;MGYTEQVCQICGVPFNIGREPELSAWRDYHYDYITEEDTDCKDDGCSNVLRHPGADEAEHLAGPECTSTSGYSGWRISVEEIQDRNRCLCLAQKKEDWKPEIDDHAFEIESEYCYLTGISSTGVSDFGVENLTPARHGLLEPMVDNNAQEFTSDQAAMPMHPACFEMFKRESVRIFGYVNIDGLWKLRETQGHYSNRFKDFPIRPDLEITVQQMFNCVPGTEYLASDPIRVNGLSELIRPCQMATHAADSFVFERRKGDRSDVFGSLPLELQQSLLEYLDRRSVANLRLASKVFSQVPQLYFKHLVRAEMPWLWELDEQVRNPTDWHALWLKLASADGGDKLDEKHRNWQREDPNLNYEALRQKLTRQGINARDPRWNQAWMKEVDEAKAQAEAEIKAVQDSGRWDDAVKLKATEIRGLRNRRRIYEDLQLIMERIRALPVIED
;
A
#
# COMPACT_ATOMS: atom_id res chain seq x y z
N MET A 1 20.88 -6.15 20.16
CA MET A 1 20.34 -6.33 18.79
C MET A 1 18.89 -5.88 18.86
N GLY A 2 18.54 -4.84 18.11
CA GLY A 2 17.16 -4.39 18.01
C GLY A 2 16.46 -5.31 17.04
N TYR A 3 15.35 -5.89 17.47
CA TYR A 3 14.46 -6.68 16.64
C TYR A 3 13.89 -5.76 15.54
N THR A 4 14.06 -6.11 14.27
CA THR A 4 13.48 -5.38 13.12
C THR A 4 12.61 -6.34 12.34
N GLU A 5 11.35 -5.98 12.12
CA GLU A 5 10.41 -6.79 11.36
C GLU A 5 10.88 -7.00 9.92
N GLN A 6 10.66 -8.21 9.42
CA GLN A 6 10.84 -8.52 8.01
C GLN A 6 9.76 -7.82 7.20
N VAL A 7 10.17 -7.07 6.18
CA VAL A 7 9.26 -6.33 5.31
C VAL A 7 9.18 -6.94 3.93
N CYS A 8 8.07 -6.76 3.24
CA CYS A 8 7.97 -7.10 1.83
C CYS A 8 9.01 -6.31 1.03
N GLN A 9 9.88 -7.01 0.30
CA GLN A 9 10.94 -6.39 -0.51
C GLN A 9 10.39 -5.38 -1.53
N ILE A 10 9.17 -5.59 -2.02
CA ILE A 10 8.54 -4.73 -3.03
C ILE A 10 7.89 -3.50 -2.37
N CYS A 11 7.07 -3.67 -1.33
CA CYS A 11 6.21 -2.60 -0.84
C CYS A 11 6.60 -2.04 0.54
N GLY A 12 7.56 -2.65 1.23
CA GLY A 12 8.05 -2.17 2.53
C GLY A 12 7.07 -2.31 3.70
N VAL A 13 5.88 -2.87 3.47
CA VAL A 13 4.93 -3.22 4.54
C VAL A 13 5.35 -4.57 5.13
N PRO A 14 5.35 -4.74 6.47
CA PRO A 14 5.64 -6.02 7.11
C PRO A 14 4.53 -7.05 6.90
N PHE A 15 4.86 -8.31 7.16
CA PHE A 15 3.93 -9.44 7.06
C PHE A 15 3.10 -9.64 8.33
N ASN A 16 3.54 -9.00 9.40
CA ASN A 16 2.91 -8.96 10.70
C ASN A 16 1.91 -7.81 10.66
N ILE A 17 0.72 -8.08 10.13
CA ILE A 17 -0.38 -7.11 10.15
C ILE A 17 -1.56 -7.71 10.92
N GLY A 18 -1.90 -7.10 12.06
CA GLY A 18 -3.03 -7.48 12.90
C GLY A 18 -4.36 -6.86 12.48
N ARG A 19 -5.47 -7.50 12.86
CA ARG A 19 -6.83 -6.97 12.70
C ARG A 19 -7.76 -7.42 13.84
N GLU A 20 -8.69 -6.54 14.22
CA GLU A 20 -9.65 -6.74 15.33
C GLU A 20 -11.13 -6.75 14.88
N PRO A 21 -11.79 -7.92 14.81
CA PRO A 21 -13.27 -8.05 14.80
C PRO A 21 -13.82 -9.20 15.72
N GLU A 22 -15.14 -9.30 15.85
CA GLU A 22 -15.86 -10.33 16.65
C GLU A 22 -15.69 -11.80 16.17
N LEU A 23 -15.26 -12.08 14.92
CA LEU A 23 -15.25 -13.44 14.33
C LEU A 23 -14.03 -13.79 13.46
N SER A 24 -13.04 -12.92 13.34
CA SER A 24 -11.88 -13.09 12.43
C SER A 24 -10.72 -12.21 12.85
N ALA A 25 -10.39 -12.20 14.15
CA ALA A 25 -9.19 -11.52 14.61
C ALA A 25 -7.95 -12.34 14.26
N TRP A 26 -6.82 -11.64 14.15
CA TRP A 26 -5.51 -12.26 14.17
C TRP A 26 -4.48 -11.21 14.57
N ARG A 27 -3.44 -11.67 15.26
CA ARG A 27 -2.27 -10.88 15.67
C ARG A 27 -1.03 -11.35 14.92
N ASP A 28 -0.07 -10.46 14.86
CA ASP A 28 1.24 -10.54 14.19
C ASP A 28 2.10 -11.78 14.44
N TYR A 29 1.79 -12.64 15.41
CA TYR A 29 2.63 -13.80 15.78
C TYR A 29 1.84 -15.10 15.93
N HIS A 30 1.01 -15.46 14.95
CA HIS A 30 0.21 -16.70 14.97
C HIS A 30 -0.83 -16.81 16.10
N TYR A 31 -1.04 -15.74 16.86
CA TYR A 31 -2.15 -15.67 17.79
C TYR A 31 -3.40 -15.30 17.04
N ASP A 32 -4.46 -16.06 17.24
CA ASP A 32 -5.73 -15.85 16.57
C ASP A 32 -6.47 -14.59 17.08
N TYR A 33 -5.94 -13.82 18.05
CA TYR A 33 -6.61 -12.64 18.62
C TYR A 33 -5.66 -11.66 19.33
N ILE A 34 -6.17 -10.47 19.60
CA ILE A 34 -5.52 -9.42 20.39
C ILE A 34 -6.12 -9.44 21.81
N THR A 35 -5.27 -9.55 22.83
CA THR A 35 -5.71 -9.68 24.23
C THR A 35 -5.96 -8.31 24.86
N GLU A 36 -6.84 -8.23 25.85
CA GLU A 36 -7.08 -7.00 26.64
C GLU A 36 -5.80 -6.41 27.25
N GLU A 37 -4.86 -7.27 27.70
CA GLU A 37 -3.60 -6.85 28.31
C GLU A 37 -2.61 -6.25 27.30
N ASP A 38 -2.76 -6.58 26.02
CA ASP A 38 -1.90 -6.16 24.91
C ASP A 38 -2.42 -4.91 24.16
N THR A 39 -3.56 -4.34 24.58
CA THR A 39 -4.14 -3.18 23.87
C THR A 39 -3.85 -1.87 24.58
N ASP A 40 -3.69 -0.84 23.77
CA ASP A 40 -3.76 0.56 24.16
C ASP A 40 -5.18 1.15 24.00
N CYS A 41 -6.26 0.33 23.84
CA CYS A 41 -7.64 0.84 23.73
C CYS A 41 -8.07 1.53 25.04
N LYS A 42 -8.64 2.73 24.90
CA LYS A 42 -9.15 3.56 26.00
C LYS A 42 -10.63 3.94 25.89
N ASP A 43 -11.35 3.36 24.93
CA ASP A 43 -12.70 3.79 24.56
C ASP A 43 -13.82 2.87 25.09
N ASP A 44 -14.89 3.51 25.59
CA ASP A 44 -16.11 2.88 26.12
C ASP A 44 -16.92 2.07 25.08
N GLY A 45 -16.51 2.11 23.80
CA GLY A 45 -17.12 1.37 22.70
C GLY A 45 -16.39 0.07 22.33
N CYS A 46 -15.21 -0.18 22.89
CA CYS A 46 -14.50 -1.46 22.79
C CYS A 46 -15.19 -2.51 23.70
N SER A 47 -15.17 -3.78 23.34
CA SER A 47 -15.70 -4.86 24.20
C SER A 47 -14.70 -5.98 24.34
N ASN A 48 -14.57 -6.54 25.55
CA ASN A 48 -13.69 -7.67 25.81
C ASN A 48 -14.54 -8.94 25.92
N VAL A 49 -14.21 -9.96 25.13
CA VAL A 49 -14.98 -11.20 25.05
C VAL A 49 -14.07 -12.39 25.35
N LEU A 50 -14.48 -13.23 26.29
CA LEU A 50 -13.79 -14.51 26.53
C LEU A 50 -14.10 -15.46 25.37
N ARG A 51 -13.05 -15.93 24.69
CA ARG A 51 -13.20 -16.83 23.53
C ARG A 51 -13.89 -18.14 23.83
N HIS A 52 -13.61 -18.70 25.00
CA HIS A 52 -14.23 -19.94 25.45
C HIS A 52 -14.46 -19.91 26.96
N PRO A 53 -15.42 -20.71 27.48
CA PRO A 53 -15.63 -20.83 28.92
C PRO A 53 -14.34 -21.26 29.63
N GLY A 54 -13.85 -20.44 30.57
CA GLY A 54 -12.63 -20.71 31.34
C GLY A 54 -11.33 -20.25 30.66
N ALA A 55 -11.38 -19.41 29.63
CA ALA A 55 -10.19 -18.70 29.17
C ALA A 55 -9.70 -17.71 30.24
N ASP A 56 -8.39 -17.63 30.43
CA ASP A 56 -7.76 -16.69 31.37
C ASP A 56 -7.60 -15.28 30.76
N GLU A 57 -7.77 -15.15 29.44
CA GLU A 57 -7.59 -13.91 28.67
C GLU A 57 -8.84 -13.56 27.87
N ALA A 58 -9.17 -12.27 27.82
CA ALA A 58 -10.25 -11.75 26.99
C ALA A 58 -9.69 -11.20 25.67
N GLU A 59 -10.41 -11.46 24.57
CA GLU A 59 -10.16 -10.89 23.25
C GLU A 59 -10.76 -9.49 23.19
N HIS A 60 -9.95 -8.52 22.76
CA HIS A 60 -10.36 -7.16 22.55
C HIS A 60 -11.07 -7.01 21.19
N LEU A 61 -12.30 -6.49 21.22
CA LEU A 61 -13.08 -6.18 20.02
C LEU A 61 -13.17 -4.66 19.86
N ALA A 62 -12.54 -4.16 18.80
CA ALA A 62 -12.56 -2.75 18.45
C ALA A 62 -14.00 -2.23 18.25
N GLY A 63 -14.33 -1.15 18.95
CA GLY A 63 -15.48 -0.29 18.64
C GLY A 63 -15.20 0.64 17.44
N PRO A 64 -16.21 1.39 16.96
CA PRO A 64 -16.07 2.35 15.86
C PRO A 64 -15.00 3.43 16.12
N GLU A 65 -14.87 3.85 17.37
CA GLU A 65 -13.94 4.89 17.79
C GLU A 65 -12.61 4.34 18.32
N CYS A 66 -12.40 3.02 18.30
CA CYS A 66 -11.21 2.38 18.84
C CYS A 66 -9.93 3.06 18.35
N THR A 67 -9.08 3.40 19.31
CA THR A 67 -7.79 4.06 19.09
C THR A 67 -6.62 3.08 19.16
N SER A 68 -6.88 1.79 19.39
CA SER A 68 -5.81 0.81 19.52
C SER A 68 -5.00 0.70 18.24
N THR A 69 -3.70 0.52 18.43
CA THR A 69 -2.72 0.37 17.37
C THR A 69 -2.16 -1.05 17.26
N SER A 70 -2.59 -1.96 18.15
CA SER A 70 -2.22 -3.38 18.16
C SER A 70 -2.80 -4.18 16.97
N GLY A 71 -3.87 -3.68 16.34
CA GLY A 71 -4.47 -4.25 15.15
C GLY A 71 -5.40 -3.26 14.46
N TYR A 72 -5.58 -3.39 13.15
CA TYR A 72 -6.54 -2.52 12.46
C TYR A 72 -7.96 -2.84 12.92
N SER A 73 -8.72 -1.79 13.27
CA SER A 73 -10.13 -1.93 13.63
C SER A 73 -10.97 -2.46 12.46
N GLY A 74 -11.76 -3.49 12.72
CA GLY A 74 -12.69 -4.04 11.75
C GLY A 74 -13.78 -3.07 11.28
N TRP A 75 -14.01 -1.98 12.02
CA TRP A 75 -14.88 -0.87 11.60
C TRP A 75 -14.25 0.03 10.54
N ARG A 76 -12.91 0.03 10.46
CA ARG A 76 -12.16 0.87 9.52
C ARG A 76 -11.67 0.10 8.30
N ILE A 77 -11.46 -1.21 8.41
CA ILE A 77 -11.10 -2.05 7.27
C ILE A 77 -11.81 -3.40 7.35
N SER A 78 -12.42 -3.81 6.24
CA SER A 78 -13.10 -5.11 6.14
C SER A 78 -12.11 -6.28 6.07
N VAL A 79 -12.56 -7.51 6.40
CA VAL A 79 -11.72 -8.72 6.26
C VAL A 79 -11.35 -8.91 4.80
N GLU A 80 -12.30 -8.67 3.90
CA GLU A 80 -12.14 -8.80 2.46
C GLU A 80 -11.10 -7.84 1.90
N GLU A 81 -10.94 -6.65 2.51
CA GLU A 81 -9.91 -5.69 2.11
C GLU A 81 -8.50 -6.11 2.55
N ILE A 82 -8.34 -6.83 3.66
CA ILE A 82 -7.01 -7.21 4.21
C ILE A 82 -6.66 -8.69 3.98
N GLN A 83 -7.50 -9.43 3.27
CA GLN A 83 -7.35 -10.87 3.10
C GLN A 83 -6.00 -11.22 2.46
N ASP A 84 -5.36 -12.28 2.96
CA ASP A 84 -4.07 -12.80 2.46
C ASP A 84 -2.90 -11.80 2.55
N ARG A 85 -2.99 -10.76 3.40
CA ARG A 85 -1.96 -9.70 3.49
C ARG A 85 -0.81 -10.00 4.42
N ASN A 86 -0.99 -10.92 5.34
CA ASN A 86 0.10 -11.50 6.12
C ASN A 86 0.86 -12.60 5.37
N ARG A 87 0.30 -13.17 4.30
CA ARG A 87 0.93 -14.28 3.57
C ARG A 87 2.19 -13.83 2.84
N CYS A 88 3.17 -14.71 2.83
CA CYS A 88 4.48 -14.51 2.24
C CYS A 88 4.70 -15.45 1.06
N LEU A 89 5.28 -14.90 0.00
CA LEU A 89 5.85 -15.58 -1.15
C LEU A 89 7.31 -15.14 -1.23
N CYS A 90 8.23 -16.08 -1.40
CA CYS A 90 9.65 -15.74 -1.47
C CYS A 90 10.23 -16.05 -2.85
N LEU A 91 11.29 -15.33 -3.21
CA LEU A 91 12.26 -15.81 -4.19
C LEU A 91 13.38 -16.53 -3.44
N ALA A 92 13.76 -17.72 -3.90
CA ALA A 92 14.83 -18.52 -3.34
C ALA A 92 15.89 -18.79 -4.40
N GLN A 93 17.14 -18.99 -3.97
CA GLN A 93 18.26 -19.24 -4.88
C GLN A 93 18.19 -20.66 -5.47
N LYS A 94 18.45 -20.79 -6.76
CA LYS A 94 18.67 -22.09 -7.42
C LYS A 94 19.98 -22.70 -6.94
N LYS A 95 19.93 -23.97 -6.54
CA LYS A 95 21.11 -24.78 -6.21
C LYS A 95 21.69 -25.40 -7.49
N GLU A 96 22.94 -25.88 -7.43
CA GLU A 96 23.60 -26.53 -8.59
C GLU A 96 22.83 -27.74 -9.13
N ASP A 97 22.07 -28.42 -8.26
CA ASP A 97 21.26 -29.58 -8.59
C ASP A 97 19.78 -29.24 -8.89
N TRP A 98 19.45 -27.94 -9.00
CA TRP A 98 18.10 -27.47 -9.31
C TRP A 98 17.61 -28.05 -10.64
N LYS A 99 16.38 -28.54 -10.66
CA LYS A 99 15.72 -29.08 -11.84
C LYS A 99 14.29 -28.56 -11.92
N PRO A 100 13.78 -28.27 -13.12
CA PRO A 100 12.40 -27.84 -13.27
C PRO A 100 11.40 -28.85 -12.70
N GLU A 101 10.45 -28.35 -11.90
CA GLU A 101 9.25 -29.05 -11.47
C GLU A 101 8.08 -28.73 -12.40
N ILE A 102 7.00 -29.52 -12.36
CA ILE A 102 5.90 -29.42 -13.32
C ILE A 102 5.08 -28.13 -13.18
N ASP A 103 5.07 -27.56 -11.99
CA ASP A 103 4.37 -26.34 -11.60
C ASP A 103 5.26 -25.10 -11.70
N ASP A 104 6.50 -25.23 -12.17
CA ASP A 104 7.36 -24.08 -12.46
C ASP A 104 6.83 -23.24 -13.61
N HIS A 105 6.79 -21.92 -13.39
CA HIS A 105 6.49 -20.98 -14.45
C HIS A 105 7.67 -20.87 -15.42
N ALA A 106 7.37 -20.56 -16.69
CA ALA A 106 8.39 -20.43 -17.73
C ALA A 106 9.52 -19.46 -17.35
N PHE A 107 9.19 -18.32 -16.74
CA PHE A 107 10.19 -17.35 -16.28
C PHE A 107 11.06 -17.86 -15.13
N GLU A 108 10.60 -18.84 -14.35
CA GLU A 108 11.40 -19.48 -13.31
C GLU A 108 12.37 -20.48 -13.92
N ILE A 109 11.96 -21.17 -14.99
CA ILE A 109 12.82 -22.10 -15.73
C ILE A 109 13.93 -21.32 -16.45
N GLU A 110 13.56 -20.21 -17.09
CA GLU A 110 14.47 -19.33 -17.84
C GLU A 110 15.42 -18.52 -16.93
N SER A 111 15.02 -18.27 -15.68
CA SER A 111 15.82 -17.58 -14.68
C SER A 111 17.11 -18.34 -14.35
N GLU A 112 18.22 -17.63 -14.21
CA GLU A 112 19.53 -18.21 -13.90
C GLU A 112 19.70 -18.44 -12.38
N TYR A 113 19.23 -17.50 -11.55
CA TYR A 113 19.63 -17.45 -10.15
C TYR A 113 18.55 -17.87 -9.17
N CYS A 114 17.28 -17.68 -9.49
CA CYS A 114 16.21 -17.83 -8.51
C CYS A 114 14.92 -18.45 -9.04
N TYR A 115 14.08 -18.92 -8.13
CA TYR A 115 12.74 -19.45 -8.36
C TYR A 115 11.82 -19.03 -7.21
N LEU A 116 10.49 -19.12 -7.39
CA LEU A 116 9.52 -18.78 -6.36
C LEU A 116 9.23 -19.96 -5.45
N THR A 117 9.04 -19.67 -4.17
CA THR A 117 8.48 -20.65 -3.23
C THR A 117 6.99 -20.85 -3.48
N GLY A 118 6.36 -21.75 -2.72
CA GLY A 118 4.91 -21.67 -2.49
C GLY A 118 4.50 -20.39 -1.76
N ILE A 119 3.22 -20.29 -1.46
CA ILE A 119 2.69 -19.19 -0.62
C ILE A 119 2.44 -19.75 0.78
N SER A 120 2.92 -19.07 1.82
CA SER A 120 2.64 -19.44 3.21
C SER A 120 1.16 -19.34 3.53
N SER A 121 0.67 -20.12 4.50
CA SER A 121 -0.70 -19.95 5.03
C SER A 121 -0.79 -18.87 6.09
N THR A 122 0.35 -18.41 6.62
CA THR A 122 0.46 -17.48 7.76
C THR A 122 1.47 -16.36 7.51
N GLY A 123 1.58 -15.44 8.47
CA GLY A 123 2.66 -14.45 8.57
C GLY A 123 4.07 -15.03 8.62
N VAL A 124 5.07 -14.14 8.61
CA VAL A 124 6.49 -14.47 8.82
C VAL A 124 6.76 -14.49 10.32
N SER A 125 7.30 -15.59 10.83
CA SER A 125 7.65 -15.74 12.25
C SER A 125 9.13 -15.48 12.46
N ASP A 126 9.50 -14.38 13.10
CA ASP A 126 10.88 -13.86 13.16
C ASP A 126 11.47 -13.68 11.75
N PHE A 127 12.11 -14.74 11.24
CA PHE A 127 12.72 -14.85 9.92
C PHE A 127 12.21 -16.07 9.15
N GLY A 128 11.47 -16.98 9.79
CA GLY A 128 10.99 -18.21 9.19
C GLY A 128 9.68 -18.00 8.45
N VAL A 129 9.56 -18.64 7.29
CA VAL A 129 8.28 -18.77 6.57
C VAL A 129 7.88 -20.23 6.57
N GLU A 130 6.71 -20.52 7.10
CA GLU A 130 6.21 -21.89 7.25
C GLU A 130 4.98 -22.15 6.37
N ASN A 131 4.59 -23.42 6.27
CA ASN A 131 3.34 -23.86 5.64
C ASN A 131 3.20 -23.40 4.18
N LEU A 132 4.30 -23.43 3.42
CA LEU A 132 4.33 -23.11 2.00
C LEU A 132 3.50 -24.11 1.20
N THR A 133 2.53 -23.60 0.42
CA THR A 133 1.71 -24.43 -0.46
C THR A 133 1.70 -23.88 -1.90
N PRO A 134 2.08 -24.69 -2.91
CA PRO A 134 2.75 -25.99 -2.76
C PRO A 134 4.17 -25.83 -2.18
N ALA A 135 4.69 -26.88 -1.53
CA ALA A 135 6.12 -26.97 -1.27
C ALA A 135 6.85 -27.22 -2.60
N ARG A 136 7.87 -26.43 -2.89
CA ARG A 136 8.58 -26.46 -4.19
C ARG A 136 10.07 -26.69 -3.99
N HIS A 137 10.67 -27.50 -4.86
CA HIS A 137 12.12 -27.77 -4.88
C HIS A 137 12.70 -28.23 -3.53
N GLY A 138 11.89 -28.91 -2.71
CA GLY A 138 12.27 -29.39 -1.38
C GLY A 138 12.45 -28.31 -0.30
N LEU A 139 12.13 -27.05 -0.59
CA LEU A 139 12.23 -25.94 0.36
C LEU A 139 10.92 -25.77 1.12
N LEU A 140 10.92 -26.21 2.39
CA LEU A 140 9.73 -26.19 3.25
C LEU A 140 9.65 -24.94 4.13
N GLU A 141 10.80 -24.51 4.66
CA GLU A 141 10.91 -23.47 5.67
C GLU A 141 12.09 -22.54 5.34
N PRO A 142 11.93 -21.61 4.38
CA PRO A 142 12.97 -20.64 4.09
C PRO A 142 13.12 -19.62 5.21
N MET A 143 14.33 -19.10 5.32
CA MET A 143 14.68 -17.98 6.18
C MET A 143 14.70 -16.72 5.32
N VAL A 144 13.91 -15.71 5.68
CA VAL A 144 13.76 -14.50 4.89
C VAL A 144 14.63 -13.37 5.38
N ASP A 145 15.17 -12.62 4.42
CA ASP A 145 15.95 -11.43 4.69
C ASP A 145 15.91 -10.45 3.51
N ASN A 146 15.74 -9.17 3.85
CA ASN A 146 15.77 -8.06 2.91
C ASN A 146 17.17 -7.69 2.40
N ASN A 147 18.25 -8.29 2.94
CA ASN A 147 19.63 -8.05 2.53
C ASN A 147 20.44 -9.34 2.39
N ALA A 148 21.55 -9.30 1.63
CA ALA A 148 22.36 -10.48 1.36
C ALA A 148 23.43 -10.82 2.41
N GLN A 149 23.50 -10.05 3.51
CA GLN A 149 24.64 -10.09 4.43
C GLN A 149 24.37 -10.91 5.69
N GLU A 150 23.11 -11.16 6.06
CA GLU A 150 22.76 -11.73 7.37
C GLU A 150 22.70 -13.27 7.35
N PHE A 151 22.23 -13.88 6.25
CA PHE A 151 22.15 -15.33 6.11
C PHE A 151 22.99 -15.83 4.93
N THR A 152 23.97 -16.67 5.22
CA THR A 152 24.76 -17.43 4.24
C THR A 152 24.17 -18.83 4.00
N SER A 153 22.97 -19.12 4.53
CA SER A 153 22.38 -20.44 4.45
C SER A 153 21.72 -20.68 3.10
N ASP A 154 21.69 -21.94 2.72
CA ASP A 154 21.01 -22.52 1.57
C ASP A 154 19.46 -22.45 1.66
N GLN A 155 18.95 -21.72 2.66
CA GLN A 155 17.53 -21.46 2.93
C GLN A 155 17.18 -19.96 2.85
N ALA A 156 18.16 -19.09 2.56
CA ALA A 156 17.93 -17.65 2.45
C ALA A 156 16.98 -17.34 1.28
N ALA A 157 15.95 -16.56 1.56
CA ALA A 157 14.94 -16.19 0.57
C ALA A 157 14.55 -14.71 0.70
N MET A 158 14.12 -14.12 -0.40
CA MET A 158 13.70 -12.72 -0.45
C MET A 158 12.18 -12.63 -0.29
N PRO A 159 11.67 -12.01 0.78
CA PRO A 159 10.25 -12.06 1.12
C PRO A 159 9.42 -11.03 0.35
N MET A 160 8.24 -11.43 -0.12
CA MET A 160 7.29 -10.54 -0.80
C MET A 160 5.84 -10.93 -0.49
N HIS A 161 4.95 -9.96 -0.49
CA HIS A 161 3.52 -10.25 -0.54
C HIS A 161 3.14 -10.83 -1.91
N PRO A 162 2.30 -11.89 -1.98
CA PRO A 162 1.82 -12.45 -3.24
C PRO A 162 1.23 -11.40 -4.19
N ALA A 163 0.39 -10.51 -3.66
CA ALA A 163 -0.22 -9.42 -4.44
C ALA A 163 0.82 -8.43 -5.00
N CYS A 164 1.87 -8.12 -4.24
CA CYS A 164 2.95 -7.25 -4.70
C CYS A 164 3.76 -7.91 -5.82
N PHE A 165 4.02 -9.21 -5.72
CA PHE A 165 4.70 -9.96 -6.79
C PHE A 165 3.86 -10.06 -8.07
N GLU A 166 2.54 -10.20 -7.96
CA GLU A 166 1.65 -10.13 -9.13
C GLU A 166 1.72 -8.78 -9.84
N MET A 167 1.77 -7.67 -9.09
CA MET A 167 2.01 -6.34 -9.67
C MET A 167 3.40 -6.24 -10.30
N PHE A 168 4.43 -6.78 -9.65
CA PHE A 168 5.78 -6.84 -10.21
C PHE A 168 5.79 -7.57 -11.55
N LYS A 169 5.16 -8.74 -11.68
CA LYS A 169 5.10 -9.49 -12.95
C LYS A 169 4.55 -8.63 -14.08
N ARG A 170 3.43 -7.92 -13.83
CA ARG A 170 2.77 -7.06 -14.83
C ARG A 170 3.68 -5.92 -15.28
N GLU A 171 4.27 -5.22 -14.32
CA GLU A 171 5.18 -4.12 -14.62
C GLU A 171 6.47 -4.60 -15.27
N SER A 172 7.00 -5.75 -14.86
CA SER A 172 8.19 -6.37 -15.42
C SER A 172 7.96 -6.71 -16.90
N VAL A 173 6.85 -7.35 -17.24
CA VAL A 173 6.48 -7.63 -18.64
C VAL A 173 6.28 -6.34 -19.44
N ARG A 174 5.63 -5.32 -18.88
CA ARG A 174 5.44 -4.02 -19.54
C ARG A 174 6.77 -3.33 -19.88
N ILE A 175 7.77 -3.47 -19.02
CA ILE A 175 9.03 -2.72 -19.04
C ILE A 175 10.16 -3.47 -19.76
N PHE A 176 10.22 -4.80 -19.59
CA PHE A 176 11.28 -5.67 -20.08
C PHE A 176 10.80 -6.68 -21.14
N GLY A 177 9.49 -6.90 -21.28
CA GLY A 177 8.92 -7.92 -22.16
C GLY A 177 8.84 -9.32 -21.55
N TYR A 178 9.38 -9.53 -20.35
CA TYR A 178 9.39 -10.79 -19.60
C TYR A 178 9.37 -10.51 -18.09
N VAL A 179 9.19 -11.54 -17.27
CA VAL A 179 9.24 -11.42 -15.80
C VAL A 179 10.69 -11.53 -15.34
N ASN A 180 11.32 -10.40 -15.04
CA ASN A 180 12.74 -10.30 -14.69
C ASN A 180 13.01 -10.56 -13.19
N ILE A 181 12.77 -11.80 -12.73
CA ILE A 181 13.04 -12.18 -11.32
C ILE A 181 14.52 -12.15 -10.96
N ASP A 182 15.41 -12.46 -11.90
CA ASP A 182 16.87 -12.35 -11.71
C ASP A 182 17.32 -10.91 -11.45
N GLY A 183 16.74 -9.95 -12.18
CA GLY A 183 16.99 -8.53 -11.94
C GLY A 183 16.57 -8.10 -10.54
N LEU A 184 15.42 -8.59 -10.05
CA LEU A 184 14.96 -8.29 -8.70
C LEU A 184 15.84 -8.94 -7.63
N TRP A 185 16.24 -10.20 -7.84
CA TRP A 185 17.18 -10.91 -6.98
C TRP A 185 18.53 -10.19 -6.89
N LYS A 186 19.14 -9.87 -8.03
CA LYS A 186 20.40 -9.13 -8.11
C LYS A 186 20.31 -7.74 -7.49
N LEU A 187 19.16 -7.07 -7.59
CA LEU A 187 18.94 -5.80 -6.90
C LEU A 187 18.99 -5.96 -5.38
N ARG A 188 18.39 -7.02 -4.83
CA ARG A 188 18.50 -7.35 -3.39
C ARG A 188 19.92 -7.74 -2.99
N GLU A 189 20.65 -8.48 -3.83
CA GLU A 189 22.05 -8.82 -3.57
C GLU A 189 22.96 -7.58 -3.49
N THR A 190 22.73 -6.61 -4.37
CA THR A 190 23.62 -5.45 -4.52
C THR A 190 23.20 -4.25 -3.66
N GLN A 191 21.90 -4.08 -3.42
CA GLN A 191 21.33 -2.91 -2.76
C GLN A 191 20.39 -3.28 -1.61
N GLY A 192 20.21 -4.55 -1.24
CA GLY A 192 19.34 -4.94 -0.13
C GLY A 192 19.71 -4.25 1.19
N HIS A 193 18.70 -3.94 2.00
CA HIS A 193 18.90 -3.23 3.26
C HIS A 193 17.89 -3.69 4.32
N TYR A 194 18.40 -4.12 5.48
CA TYR A 194 17.60 -4.68 6.57
C TYR A 194 16.48 -3.73 7.07
N SER A 195 16.74 -2.42 7.14
CA SER A 195 15.75 -1.47 7.68
C SER A 195 14.87 -0.79 6.62
N ASN A 196 15.18 -0.94 5.34
CA ASN A 196 14.52 -0.14 4.29
C ASN A 196 14.48 -0.84 2.94
N ARG A 197 14.32 -2.18 2.91
CA ARG A 197 14.26 -3.05 1.71
C ARG A 197 15.44 -2.89 0.73
N PHE A 198 15.68 -1.70 0.16
CA PHE A 198 16.89 -1.33 -0.56
C PHE A 198 17.57 -0.09 0.04
N LYS A 199 18.89 0.02 -0.16
CA LYS A 199 19.69 1.16 0.24
C LYS A 199 19.19 2.44 -0.44
N ASP A 200 19.08 3.51 0.34
CA ASP A 200 18.62 4.84 -0.12
C ASP A 200 17.26 4.78 -0.84
N PHE A 201 16.40 3.82 -0.51
CA PHE A 201 15.04 3.76 -1.06
C PHE A 201 14.15 4.80 -0.37
N PRO A 202 13.31 5.56 -1.09
CA PRO A 202 12.39 6.50 -0.46
C PRO A 202 11.41 5.79 0.49
N ILE A 203 11.40 6.23 1.75
CA ILE A 203 10.41 5.79 2.74
C ILE A 203 9.24 6.77 2.68
N ARG A 204 8.02 6.23 2.60
CA ARG A 204 6.82 7.06 2.70
C ARG A 204 6.56 7.41 4.16
N PRO A 205 6.12 8.65 4.48
CA PRO A 205 5.83 9.05 5.85
C PRO A 205 4.89 8.07 6.57
N ASP A 206 3.86 7.58 5.88
CA ASP A 206 2.90 6.63 6.44
C ASP A 206 3.55 5.27 6.77
N LEU A 207 4.59 4.84 6.05
CA LEU A 207 5.36 3.64 6.42
C LEU A 207 6.25 3.91 7.63
N GLU A 208 6.89 5.07 7.67
CA GLU A 208 7.82 5.45 8.75
C GLU A 208 7.18 5.41 10.15
N ILE A 209 5.89 5.81 10.25
CA ILE A 209 5.16 5.79 11.52
C ILE A 209 4.58 4.41 11.88
N THR A 210 4.49 3.50 10.91
CA THR A 210 3.92 2.15 11.11
C THR A 210 4.98 1.08 11.32
N VAL A 211 6.20 1.27 10.80
CA VAL A 211 7.27 0.29 10.89
C VAL A 211 8.15 0.59 12.10
N GLN A 212 8.00 -0.19 13.17
CA GLN A 212 8.87 -0.15 14.36
C GLN A 212 9.49 -1.52 14.65
N GLN A 213 9.67 -1.86 15.94
CA GLN A 213 9.99 -3.23 16.35
C GLN A 213 8.80 -4.18 16.13
N MET A 214 7.58 -3.62 16.09
CA MET A 214 6.33 -4.27 15.73
C MET A 214 5.55 -3.33 14.80
N PHE A 215 4.71 -3.89 13.93
CA PHE A 215 3.89 -3.09 13.03
C PHE A 215 2.78 -2.39 13.81
N ASN A 216 2.74 -1.06 13.66
CA ASN A 216 1.77 -0.23 14.34
C ASN A 216 0.58 0.03 13.41
N CYS A 217 -0.61 -0.44 13.78
CA CYS A 217 -1.83 -0.30 12.98
C CYS A 217 -2.44 1.11 13.14
N VAL A 218 -1.68 2.14 12.78
CA VAL A 218 -2.03 3.55 13.00
C VAL A 218 -3.31 3.93 12.24
N PRO A 219 -4.30 4.55 12.90
CA PRO A 219 -5.51 5.08 12.26
C PRO A 219 -5.23 5.91 10.99
N GLY A 220 -5.93 5.61 9.89
CA GLY A 220 -5.76 6.28 8.60
C GLY A 220 -4.69 5.65 7.69
N THR A 221 -3.94 4.67 8.17
CA THR A 221 -2.96 3.90 7.38
C THR A 221 -3.51 2.56 6.89
N GLU A 222 -4.80 2.26 7.10
CA GLU A 222 -5.43 0.98 6.77
C GLU A 222 -5.24 0.59 5.28
N TYR A 223 -5.07 1.59 4.43
CA TYR A 223 -4.77 1.37 3.02
C TYR A 223 -3.47 0.60 2.79
N LEU A 224 -2.45 0.71 3.64
CA LEU A 224 -1.21 -0.06 3.52
C LEU A 224 -1.46 -1.57 3.55
N ALA A 225 -2.44 -1.98 4.33
CA ALA A 225 -2.89 -3.35 4.47
C ALA A 225 -4.03 -3.75 3.53
N SER A 226 -4.51 -2.84 2.66
CA SER A 226 -5.58 -3.18 1.72
C SER A 226 -5.06 -3.92 0.48
N ASP A 227 -5.80 -4.91 -0.03
CA ASP A 227 -5.42 -5.69 -1.21
C ASP A 227 -5.31 -4.79 -2.46
N PRO A 228 -4.11 -4.65 -3.04
CA PRO A 228 -3.93 -3.84 -4.23
C PRO A 228 -4.35 -4.56 -5.51
N ILE A 229 -4.57 -5.87 -5.51
CA ILE A 229 -5.06 -6.63 -6.68
C ILE A 229 -6.59 -6.70 -6.65
N ARG A 230 -7.18 -7.18 -5.54
CA ARG A 230 -8.63 -7.30 -5.38
C ARG A 230 -9.21 -6.03 -4.76
N VAL A 231 -9.36 -5.00 -5.58
CA VAL A 231 -9.80 -3.69 -5.12
C VAL A 231 -11.33 -3.65 -4.96
N ASN A 232 -11.80 -3.78 -3.72
CA ASN A 232 -13.21 -3.72 -3.37
C ASN A 232 -13.83 -2.35 -3.74
N GLY A 233 -15.02 -2.36 -4.35
CA GLY A 233 -15.72 -1.14 -4.78
C GLY A 233 -15.27 -0.56 -6.14
N LEU A 234 -14.18 -1.06 -6.75
CA LEU A 234 -13.69 -0.54 -8.03
C LEU A 234 -14.69 -0.80 -9.17
N SER A 235 -15.27 -2.01 -9.22
CA SER A 235 -16.25 -2.37 -10.25
C SER A 235 -17.53 -1.54 -10.13
N GLU A 236 -17.95 -1.28 -8.90
CA GLU A 236 -19.10 -0.45 -8.54
C GLU A 236 -18.87 1.03 -8.88
N LEU A 237 -17.62 1.48 -8.84
CA LEU A 237 -17.22 2.81 -9.30
C LEU A 237 -17.24 2.93 -10.83
N ILE A 238 -16.72 1.91 -11.54
CA ILE A 238 -16.61 1.89 -13.01
C ILE A 238 -17.97 1.70 -13.69
N ARG A 239 -18.77 0.74 -13.23
CA ARG A 239 -20.02 0.30 -13.89
C ARG A 239 -21.00 1.44 -14.19
N PRO A 240 -21.29 2.40 -13.28
CA PRO A 240 -22.23 3.49 -13.56
C PRO A 240 -21.72 4.49 -14.60
N CYS A 241 -20.42 4.48 -14.94
CA CYS A 241 -19.85 5.33 -15.99
C CYS A 241 -19.96 4.69 -17.38
N GLN A 242 -20.41 3.44 -17.47
CA GLN A 242 -20.66 2.75 -18.74
C GLN A 242 -22.03 3.16 -19.31
N MET A 243 -22.05 3.49 -20.59
CA MET A 243 -23.22 4.00 -21.29
C MET A 243 -23.93 2.89 -22.08
N ALA A 244 -25.26 2.92 -22.09
CA ALA A 244 -26.08 1.97 -22.84
C ALA A 244 -26.12 2.24 -24.35
N THR A 245 -25.66 3.41 -24.81
CA THR A 245 -25.68 3.82 -26.22
C THR A 245 -24.37 4.48 -26.61
N HIS A 246 -24.05 4.48 -27.91
CA HIS A 246 -22.93 5.25 -28.48
C HIS A 246 -23.14 6.77 -28.44
N ALA A 247 -24.24 7.26 -27.84
CA ALA A 247 -24.55 8.67 -27.68
C ALA A 247 -23.79 9.31 -26.50
N ALA A 248 -22.52 8.92 -26.30
CA ALA A 248 -21.61 9.79 -25.60
C ALA A 248 -21.57 11.07 -26.43
N ASP A 249 -22.09 12.18 -25.89
CA ASP A 249 -21.70 13.48 -26.41
C ASP A 249 -20.18 13.41 -26.50
N SER A 250 -19.65 13.54 -27.72
CA SER A 250 -18.21 13.38 -27.95
C SER A 250 -17.42 14.38 -27.11
N PHE A 251 -18.10 15.39 -26.57
CA PHE A 251 -17.60 16.49 -25.79
C PHE A 251 -18.28 16.63 -24.43
N VAL A 252 -17.49 16.98 -23.42
CA VAL A 252 -17.88 17.04 -22.00
C VAL A 252 -18.47 18.39 -21.59
N PHE A 253 -18.10 19.45 -22.31
CA PHE A 253 -18.49 20.81 -21.97
C PHE A 253 -19.36 21.44 -23.05
N GLU A 254 -20.24 22.35 -22.64
CA GLU A 254 -21.09 23.11 -23.55
C GLU A 254 -20.27 24.00 -24.47
N ARG A 255 -20.68 24.06 -25.74
CA ARG A 255 -20.04 24.92 -26.74
C ARG A 255 -20.35 26.38 -26.46
N ARG A 256 -19.31 27.20 -26.33
CA ARG A 256 -19.48 28.67 -26.32
C ARG A 256 -19.88 29.16 -27.72
N LYS A 257 -20.92 29.99 -27.84
CA LYS A 257 -21.34 30.60 -29.13
C LYS A 257 -20.16 31.39 -29.75
N GLY A 258 -19.87 31.09 -31.02
CA GLY A 258 -18.63 31.52 -31.69
C GLY A 258 -18.68 32.90 -32.35
N ASP A 259 -17.51 33.54 -32.42
CA ASP A 259 -17.15 34.56 -33.42
C ASP A 259 -16.00 33.97 -34.26
N ARG A 260 -15.88 34.37 -35.53
CA ARG A 260 -15.15 33.66 -36.62
C ARG A 260 -13.61 33.73 -36.57
N SER A 261 -12.99 34.22 -35.50
CA SER A 261 -11.55 34.59 -35.48
C SER A 261 -10.59 33.62 -34.78
N ASP A 262 -11.03 32.44 -34.35
CA ASP A 262 -10.16 31.48 -33.64
C ASP A 262 -9.17 30.78 -34.60
N VAL A 263 -7.87 31.00 -34.40
CA VAL A 263 -6.79 30.45 -35.23
C VAL A 263 -6.75 28.92 -35.24
N PHE A 264 -7.13 28.28 -34.12
CA PHE A 264 -7.17 26.82 -34.03
C PHE A 264 -8.36 26.22 -34.79
N GLY A 265 -9.35 27.05 -35.17
CA GLY A 265 -10.53 26.60 -35.92
C GLY A 265 -10.22 26.19 -37.35
N SER A 266 -9.02 26.54 -37.85
CA SER A 266 -8.51 26.10 -39.15
C SER A 266 -7.87 24.71 -39.13
N LEU A 267 -7.58 24.17 -37.94
CA LEU A 267 -6.97 22.85 -37.80
C LEU A 267 -8.03 21.75 -37.98
N PRO A 268 -7.68 20.61 -38.61
CA PRO A 268 -8.48 19.38 -38.54
C PRO A 268 -8.72 18.94 -37.09
N LEU A 269 -9.85 18.27 -36.85
CA LEU A 269 -10.27 17.85 -35.51
C LEU A 269 -9.25 16.92 -34.86
N GLU A 270 -8.57 16.09 -35.66
CA GLU A 270 -7.53 15.17 -35.23
C GLU A 270 -6.31 15.92 -34.67
N LEU A 271 -5.91 17.03 -35.30
CA LEU A 271 -4.81 17.86 -34.81
C LEU A 271 -5.21 18.65 -33.57
N GLN A 272 -6.46 19.12 -33.49
CA GLN A 272 -7.00 19.74 -32.28
C GLN A 272 -6.98 18.75 -31.11
N GLN A 273 -7.40 17.50 -31.34
CA GLN A 273 -7.37 16.47 -30.32
C GLN A 273 -5.93 16.11 -29.92
N SER A 274 -5.04 15.91 -30.88
CA SER A 274 -3.64 15.58 -30.60
C SER A 274 -2.97 16.69 -29.77
N LEU A 275 -3.27 17.96 -30.03
CA LEU A 275 -2.80 19.07 -29.18
C LEU A 275 -3.23 18.91 -27.72
N LEU A 276 -4.46 18.47 -27.45
CA LEU A 276 -4.92 18.24 -26.07
C LEU A 276 -4.15 17.12 -25.37
N GLU A 277 -3.72 16.09 -26.10
CA GLU A 277 -2.95 14.96 -25.54
C GLU A 277 -1.52 15.36 -25.12
N TYR A 278 -0.96 16.45 -25.68
CA TYR A 278 0.35 16.98 -25.29
C TYR A 278 0.30 18.03 -24.15
N LEU A 279 -0.90 18.40 -23.69
CA LEU A 279 -1.07 19.44 -22.68
C LEU A 279 -1.42 18.86 -21.32
N ASP A 280 -0.83 19.44 -20.28
CA ASP A 280 -1.25 19.14 -18.91
C ASP A 280 -2.65 19.71 -18.61
N ARG A 281 -3.27 19.21 -17.54
CA ARG A 281 -4.63 19.63 -17.13
C ARG A 281 -4.78 21.14 -16.99
N ARG A 282 -3.74 21.81 -16.48
CA ARG A 282 -3.74 23.26 -16.25
C ARG A 282 -3.73 24.02 -17.57
N SER A 283 -2.91 23.59 -18.51
CA SER A 283 -2.79 24.19 -19.84
C SER A 283 -4.05 23.95 -20.64
N VAL A 284 -4.67 22.76 -20.55
CA VAL A 284 -6.00 22.52 -21.15
C VAL A 284 -7.04 23.45 -20.54
N ALA A 285 -7.09 23.59 -19.21
CA ALA A 285 -8.03 24.52 -18.56
C ALA A 285 -7.84 25.97 -19.04
N ASN A 286 -6.59 26.43 -19.17
CA ASN A 286 -6.28 27.76 -19.71
C ASN A 286 -6.65 27.88 -21.20
N LEU A 287 -6.39 26.84 -22.00
CA LEU A 287 -6.70 26.81 -23.42
C LEU A 287 -8.21 26.88 -23.67
N ARG A 288 -9.03 26.22 -22.84
CA ARG A 288 -10.50 26.35 -22.86
C ARG A 288 -10.98 27.79 -22.63
N LEU A 289 -10.22 28.58 -21.88
CA LEU A 289 -10.53 29.99 -21.62
C LEU A 289 -10.05 30.90 -22.76
N ALA A 290 -8.89 30.58 -23.34
CA ALA A 290 -8.24 31.37 -24.38
C ALA A 290 -8.77 31.11 -25.80
N SER A 291 -9.21 29.88 -26.10
CA SER A 291 -9.71 29.45 -27.41
C SER A 291 -11.11 28.87 -27.29
N LYS A 292 -12.01 29.34 -28.18
CA LYS A 292 -13.40 28.88 -28.21
C LYS A 292 -13.52 27.50 -28.86
N VAL A 293 -12.60 27.14 -29.78
CA VAL A 293 -12.52 25.81 -30.38
C VAL A 293 -12.34 24.75 -29.30
N PHE A 294 -11.47 25.03 -28.33
CA PHE A 294 -11.24 24.16 -27.18
C PHE A 294 -12.22 24.36 -26.03
N SER A 295 -13.27 25.18 -26.17
CA SER A 295 -14.27 25.33 -25.08
C SER A 295 -14.92 23.99 -24.71
N GLN A 296 -15.07 23.13 -25.72
CA GLN A 296 -15.47 21.73 -25.61
C GLN A 296 -14.23 20.84 -25.55
N VAL A 297 -14.23 19.87 -24.62
CA VAL A 297 -13.15 18.89 -24.48
C VAL A 297 -13.71 17.51 -24.77
N PRO A 298 -13.07 16.71 -25.65
CA PRO A 298 -13.59 15.41 -26.04
C PRO A 298 -13.45 14.36 -24.93
N GLN A 299 -14.34 13.36 -24.91
CA GLN A 299 -14.24 12.20 -24.00
C GLN A 299 -12.90 11.46 -24.14
N LEU A 300 -12.32 11.44 -25.34
CA LEU A 300 -11.04 10.79 -25.62
C LEU A 300 -9.85 11.46 -24.90
N TYR A 301 -9.92 12.77 -24.62
CA TYR A 301 -8.94 13.44 -23.76
C TYR A 301 -8.97 12.88 -22.34
N PHE A 302 -10.16 12.67 -21.76
CA PHE A 302 -10.27 12.10 -20.41
C PHE A 302 -9.87 10.63 -20.37
N LYS A 303 -10.13 9.88 -21.44
CA LYS A 303 -9.59 8.51 -21.60
C LYS A 303 -8.06 8.51 -21.57
N HIS A 304 -7.44 9.42 -22.33
CA HIS A 304 -5.99 9.60 -22.32
C HIS A 304 -5.49 9.98 -20.93
N LEU A 305 -6.16 10.92 -20.26
CA LEU A 305 -5.83 11.37 -18.91
C LEU A 305 -5.87 10.23 -17.89
N VAL A 306 -6.91 9.40 -17.87
CA VAL A 306 -6.97 8.23 -16.98
C VAL A 306 -5.82 7.26 -17.24
N ARG A 307 -5.54 6.96 -18.52
CA ARG A 307 -4.44 6.04 -18.88
C ARG A 307 -3.05 6.59 -18.57
N ALA A 308 -2.87 7.90 -18.68
CA ALA A 308 -1.60 8.58 -18.41
C ALA A 308 -1.37 8.81 -16.91
N GLU A 309 -2.40 9.25 -16.19
CA GLU A 309 -2.30 9.58 -14.76
C GLU A 309 -2.52 8.37 -13.84
N MET A 310 -3.17 7.30 -14.31
CA MET A 310 -3.49 6.09 -13.51
C MET A 310 -3.13 4.79 -14.25
N PRO A 311 -1.88 4.61 -14.72
CA PRO A 311 -1.45 3.43 -15.47
C PRO A 311 -1.58 2.11 -14.70
N TRP A 312 -1.75 2.15 -13.37
CA TRP A 312 -2.00 0.99 -12.51
C TRP A 312 -3.45 0.48 -12.55
N LEU A 313 -4.34 1.09 -13.35
CA LEU A 313 -5.72 0.62 -13.53
C LEU A 313 -5.86 -0.31 -14.74
N TRP A 314 -5.34 -1.54 -14.62
CA TRP A 314 -5.40 -2.56 -15.67
C TRP A 314 -6.83 -3.08 -15.95
N GLU A 315 -7.76 -2.95 -15.01
CA GLU A 315 -9.16 -3.35 -15.20
C GLU A 315 -9.85 -2.54 -16.30
N LEU A 316 -9.33 -1.36 -16.64
CA LEU A 316 -9.92 -0.52 -17.69
C LEU A 316 -9.89 -1.22 -19.05
N ASP A 317 -8.88 -2.05 -19.33
CA ASP A 317 -8.81 -2.75 -20.61
C ASP A 317 -9.72 -4.00 -20.64
N GLU A 318 -10.07 -4.56 -19.48
CA GLU A 318 -10.90 -5.78 -19.37
C GLU A 318 -12.40 -5.49 -19.14
N GLN A 319 -12.68 -4.50 -18.28
CA GLN A 319 -14.01 -4.17 -17.78
C GLN A 319 -14.72 -3.11 -18.64
N VAL A 320 -13.97 -2.21 -19.29
CA VAL A 320 -14.56 -1.16 -20.15
C VAL A 320 -14.77 -1.70 -21.56
N ARG A 321 -15.87 -2.44 -21.74
CA ARG A 321 -16.29 -2.99 -23.04
C ARG A 321 -17.33 -2.14 -23.76
N ASN A 322 -18.04 -1.29 -23.00
CA ASN A 322 -19.08 -0.40 -23.50
C ASN A 322 -18.51 1.01 -23.70
N PRO A 323 -19.18 1.88 -24.49
CA PRO A 323 -18.91 3.31 -24.47
C PRO A 323 -18.94 3.83 -23.03
N THR A 324 -17.99 4.69 -22.66
CA THR A 324 -17.80 5.15 -21.28
C THR A 324 -17.72 6.67 -21.23
N ASP A 325 -18.38 7.25 -20.22
CA ASP A 325 -18.16 8.63 -19.84
C ASP A 325 -16.83 8.72 -19.07
N TRP A 326 -15.76 8.95 -19.82
CA TRP A 326 -14.39 9.01 -19.31
C TRP A 326 -14.17 10.20 -18.39
N HIS A 327 -14.90 11.31 -18.58
CA HIS A 327 -14.85 12.43 -17.66
C HIS A 327 -15.45 12.10 -16.30
N ALA A 328 -16.66 11.51 -16.28
CA ALA A 328 -17.27 11.08 -15.03
C ALA A 328 -16.41 10.01 -14.32
N LEU A 329 -15.85 9.07 -15.10
CA LEU A 329 -14.96 8.04 -14.55
C LEU A 329 -13.68 8.66 -13.97
N TRP A 330 -13.02 9.57 -14.69
CA TRP A 330 -11.84 10.27 -14.19
C TRP A 330 -12.12 11.03 -12.89
N LEU A 331 -13.24 11.77 -12.80
CA LEU A 331 -13.62 12.47 -11.57
C LEU A 331 -13.80 11.51 -10.39
N LYS A 332 -14.49 10.39 -10.61
CA LYS A 332 -14.71 9.40 -9.55
C LYS A 332 -13.40 8.74 -9.11
N LEU A 333 -12.56 8.33 -10.05
CA LEU A 333 -11.27 7.71 -9.76
C LEU A 333 -10.33 8.70 -9.05
N ALA A 334 -10.27 9.95 -9.51
CA ALA A 334 -9.44 10.98 -8.88
C ALA A 334 -9.89 11.29 -7.44
N SER A 335 -11.19 11.16 -7.15
CA SER A 335 -11.72 11.26 -5.79
C SER A 335 -11.41 10.02 -4.96
N ALA A 336 -11.56 8.82 -5.55
CA ALA A 336 -11.48 7.54 -4.85
C ALA A 336 -10.05 7.08 -4.53
N ASP A 337 -9.09 7.44 -5.38
CA ASP A 337 -7.67 7.16 -5.20
C ASP A 337 -7.02 8.12 -4.18
N GLY A 338 -7.75 9.13 -3.71
CA GLY A 338 -7.28 10.16 -2.77
C GLY A 338 -6.36 11.21 -3.42
N GLY A 339 -5.44 10.83 -4.30
CA GLY A 339 -4.43 11.73 -4.90
C GLY A 339 -3.45 12.34 -3.89
N ASP A 340 -2.38 12.96 -4.40
CA ASP A 340 -1.28 13.52 -3.57
C ASP A 340 -1.75 14.54 -2.51
N LYS A 341 -2.79 15.31 -2.84
CA LYS A 341 -3.31 16.40 -1.98
C LYS A 341 -4.07 15.89 -0.77
N LEU A 342 -4.72 14.73 -0.88
CA LEU A 342 -5.43 14.12 0.23
C LEU A 342 -4.43 13.39 1.12
N ASP A 343 -3.45 12.71 0.52
CA ASP A 343 -2.32 12.17 1.26
C ASP A 343 -1.59 13.27 2.05
N GLU A 344 -1.38 14.47 1.47
CA GLU A 344 -0.73 15.58 2.17
C GLU A 344 -1.56 16.14 3.33
N LYS A 345 -2.90 16.20 3.19
CA LYS A 345 -3.79 16.59 4.30
C LYS A 345 -3.79 15.55 5.42
N HIS A 346 -3.86 14.26 5.09
CA HIS A 346 -3.74 13.17 6.06
C HIS A 346 -2.38 13.19 6.76
N ARG A 347 -1.28 13.37 6.00
CA ARG A 347 0.09 13.49 6.52
C ARG A 347 0.30 14.72 7.40
N ASN A 348 -0.30 15.87 7.06
CA ASN A 348 -0.16 17.07 7.89
C ASN A 348 -0.85 16.91 9.25
N TRP A 349 -1.98 16.20 9.31
CA TRP A 349 -2.58 15.80 10.57
C TRP A 349 -1.69 14.81 11.34
N GLN A 350 -1.07 13.84 10.66
CA GLN A 350 -0.13 12.88 11.28
C GLN A 350 1.21 13.51 11.72
N ARG A 351 1.66 14.60 11.10
CA ARG A 351 2.84 15.38 11.58
C ARG A 351 2.53 16.16 12.84
N GLU A 352 1.25 16.43 13.07
CA GLU A 352 0.72 16.95 14.32
C GLU A 352 0.29 15.80 15.25
N ASP A 353 0.59 14.53 14.91
CA ASP A 353 0.26 13.37 15.75
C ASP A 353 0.94 13.55 17.10
N PRO A 354 0.16 13.71 18.17
CA PRO A 354 0.72 13.92 19.48
C PRO A 354 1.59 12.75 19.98
N ASN A 355 1.48 11.55 19.38
CA ASN A 355 2.36 10.41 19.64
C ASN A 355 3.82 10.63 19.19
N LEU A 356 4.08 11.51 18.22
CA LEU A 356 5.45 11.86 17.82
C LEU A 356 6.22 12.54 18.96
N ASN A 357 5.53 13.30 19.81
CA ASN A 357 6.14 13.91 21.01
C ASN A 357 6.50 12.84 22.06
N TYR A 358 5.63 11.83 22.22
CA TYR A 358 5.89 10.66 23.06
C TYR A 358 7.11 9.87 22.58
N GLU A 359 7.21 9.58 21.28
CA GLU A 359 8.33 8.83 20.70
C GLU A 359 9.65 9.60 20.72
N ALA A 360 9.60 10.91 20.45
CA ALA A 360 10.77 11.78 20.58
C ALA A 360 11.30 11.80 22.02
N LEU A 361 10.40 11.80 23.01
CA LEU A 361 10.76 11.72 24.44
C LEU A 361 11.36 10.35 24.79
N ARG A 362 10.75 9.25 24.32
CA ARG A 362 11.26 7.88 24.48
C ARG A 362 12.66 7.71 23.89
N GLN A 363 12.89 8.21 22.68
CA GLN A 363 14.22 8.18 22.04
C GLN A 363 15.23 9.03 22.80
N LYS A 364 14.84 10.21 23.29
CA LYS A 364 15.70 11.11 24.08
C LYS A 364 16.15 10.45 25.40
N LEU A 365 15.23 9.80 26.11
CA LEU A 365 15.54 9.09 27.36
C LEU A 365 16.45 7.87 27.12
N THR A 366 16.20 7.13 26.04
CA THR A 366 17.05 6.01 25.62
C THR A 366 18.48 6.48 25.30
N ARG A 367 18.64 7.62 24.61
CA ARG A 367 19.95 8.23 24.34
C ARG A 367 20.67 8.74 25.60
N GLN A 368 19.93 9.03 26.67
CA GLN A 368 20.48 9.42 27.97
C GLN A 368 20.91 8.23 28.84
N GLY A 369 20.82 7.00 28.31
CA GLY A 369 21.22 5.78 29.02
C GLY A 369 20.20 5.30 30.07
N ILE A 370 19.04 5.95 30.15
CA ILE A 370 17.93 5.56 31.01
C ILE A 370 17.17 4.46 30.25
N ASN A 371 17.17 3.24 30.80
CA ASN A 371 16.51 2.06 30.22
C ASN A 371 15.75 1.29 31.30
N ALA A 372 14.98 0.26 30.89
CA ALA A 372 14.13 -0.54 31.78
C ALA A 372 14.83 -1.21 32.98
N ARG A 373 16.18 -1.20 33.03
CA ARG A 373 16.97 -1.72 34.16
C ARG A 373 17.47 -0.63 35.12
N ASP A 374 17.23 0.65 34.84
CA ASP A 374 17.59 1.78 35.73
C ASP A 374 16.43 2.04 36.72
N PRO A 375 16.68 2.09 38.05
CA PRO A 375 15.64 2.43 39.04
C PRO A 375 14.96 3.79 38.82
N ARG A 376 15.64 4.72 38.12
CA ARG A 376 15.08 6.03 37.72
C ARG A 376 14.09 5.93 36.56
N TRP A 377 14.08 4.80 35.84
CA TRP A 377 13.09 4.50 34.80
C TRP A 377 11.69 4.66 35.39
N ASN A 378 11.32 3.88 36.41
CA ASN A 378 9.96 3.92 36.96
C ASN A 378 9.51 5.29 37.51
N GLN A 379 10.43 6.18 37.89
CA GLN A 379 10.09 7.45 38.53
C GLN A 379 10.03 8.63 37.54
N ALA A 380 10.87 8.62 36.49
CA ALA A 380 10.84 9.60 35.40
C ALA A 380 9.87 9.19 34.26
N TRP A 381 9.79 7.88 33.97
CA TRP A 381 8.95 7.27 32.94
C TRP A 381 7.46 7.45 33.26
N MET A 382 6.99 6.95 34.42
CA MET A 382 5.57 6.97 34.81
C MET A 382 4.99 8.38 35.02
N LYS A 383 5.83 9.43 35.02
CA LYS A 383 5.35 10.81 35.19
C LYS A 383 5.42 11.58 33.89
N GLU A 384 6.59 11.72 33.29
CA GLU A 384 6.74 12.56 32.09
C GLU A 384 6.19 11.87 30.83
N VAL A 385 6.29 10.54 30.74
CA VAL A 385 5.78 9.78 29.59
C VAL A 385 4.28 9.59 29.69
N ASP A 386 3.75 9.29 30.88
CA ASP A 386 2.30 9.20 31.09
C ASP A 386 1.61 10.56 30.96
N GLU A 387 2.24 11.65 31.42
CA GLU A 387 1.73 13.02 31.20
C GLU A 387 1.76 13.40 29.70
N ALA A 388 2.85 13.10 28.98
CA ALA A 388 2.93 13.35 27.54
C ALA A 388 1.92 12.49 26.74
N LYS A 389 1.75 11.23 27.14
CA LYS A 389 0.76 10.31 26.56
C LYS A 389 -0.67 10.78 26.86
N ALA A 390 -0.98 11.18 28.09
CA ALA A 390 -2.29 11.72 28.45
C ALA A 390 -2.60 13.05 27.75
N GLN A 391 -1.60 13.91 27.56
CA GLN A 391 -1.75 15.15 26.80
C GLN A 391 -2.00 14.87 25.32
N ALA A 392 -1.25 13.93 24.75
CA ALA A 392 -1.44 13.46 23.38
C ALA A 392 -2.86 12.95 23.14
N GLU A 393 -3.36 12.12 24.06
CA GLU A 393 -4.72 11.58 24.03
C GLU A 393 -5.79 12.66 24.17
N ALA A 394 -5.59 13.65 25.05
CA ALA A 394 -6.52 14.77 25.20
C ALA A 394 -6.60 15.63 23.94
N GLU A 395 -5.48 15.83 23.23
CA GLU A 395 -5.44 16.56 21.96
C GLU A 395 -6.13 15.79 20.83
N ILE A 396 -5.92 14.47 20.74
CA ILE A 396 -6.62 13.58 19.79
C ILE A 396 -8.13 13.63 20.03
N LYS A 397 -8.56 13.47 21.29
CA LYS A 397 -9.98 13.50 21.68
C LYS A 397 -10.64 14.84 21.39
N ALA A 398 -9.95 15.96 21.67
CA ALA A 398 -10.46 17.30 21.37
C ALA A 398 -10.64 17.52 19.85
N VAL A 399 -9.75 16.95 19.01
CA VAL A 399 -9.90 17.00 17.56
C VAL A 399 -11.08 16.15 17.09
N GLN A 400 -11.31 14.98 17.68
CA GLN A 400 -12.47 14.13 17.39
C GLN A 400 -13.78 14.83 17.77
N ASP A 401 -13.88 15.37 18.99
CA ASP A 401 -15.07 16.06 19.51
C ASP A 401 -15.41 17.36 18.74
N SER A 402 -14.43 17.95 18.06
CA SER A 402 -14.61 19.19 17.28
C SER A 402 -15.38 19.02 15.95
N GLY A 403 -15.74 17.79 15.56
CA GLY A 403 -16.42 17.51 14.29
C GLY A 403 -15.52 17.63 13.04
N ARG A 404 -14.23 17.94 13.20
CA ARG A 404 -13.23 17.85 12.12
C ARG A 404 -13.09 16.43 11.56
N TRP A 405 -13.43 15.42 12.36
CA TRP A 405 -13.48 14.02 11.94
C TRP A 405 -14.62 13.75 10.93
N ASP A 406 -15.76 14.43 11.05
CA ASP A 406 -16.92 14.24 10.15
C ASP A 406 -16.65 14.69 8.71
N ASP A 407 -15.80 15.69 8.50
CA ASP A 407 -15.38 16.13 7.16
C ASP A 407 -14.38 15.13 6.53
N ALA A 408 -13.55 14.46 7.34
CA ALA A 408 -12.71 13.35 6.91
C ALA A 408 -13.54 12.07 6.66
N VAL A 409 -14.59 11.82 7.46
CA VAL A 409 -15.52 10.68 7.28
C VAL A 409 -16.42 10.84 6.05
N LYS A 410 -16.80 12.07 5.68
CA LYS A 410 -17.49 12.34 4.41
C LYS A 410 -16.59 12.17 3.19
N LEU A 411 -15.29 12.42 3.31
CA LEU A 411 -14.27 12.10 2.29
C LEU A 411 -14.04 10.58 2.18
N LYS A 412 -14.01 9.87 3.32
CA LYS A 412 -13.90 8.39 3.40
C LYS A 412 -14.99 7.64 2.63
N ALA A 413 -16.19 8.23 2.44
CA ALA A 413 -17.30 7.56 1.74
C ALA A 413 -17.05 7.29 0.24
N THR A 414 -16.00 7.87 -0.35
CA THR A 414 -15.61 7.62 -1.75
C THR A 414 -14.24 6.98 -1.91
N GLU A 415 -13.47 6.85 -0.83
CA GLU A 415 -12.11 6.32 -0.89
C GLU A 415 -12.10 4.80 -1.11
N ILE A 416 -11.28 4.37 -2.07
CA ILE A 416 -11.05 2.96 -2.34
C ILE A 416 -9.62 2.64 -1.90
N ARG A 417 -9.46 2.13 -0.67
CA ARG A 417 -8.15 1.92 -0.04
C ARG A 417 -7.21 1.03 -0.85
N GLY A 418 -7.73 -0.04 -1.42
CA GLY A 418 -6.95 -0.93 -2.30
C GLY A 418 -6.39 -0.20 -3.53
N LEU A 419 -7.13 0.79 -4.07
CA LEU A 419 -6.67 1.60 -5.20
C LEU A 419 -5.52 2.53 -4.77
N ARG A 420 -5.65 3.18 -3.61
CA ARG A 420 -4.59 4.00 -3.02
C ARG A 420 -3.32 3.18 -2.75
N ASN A 421 -3.46 1.96 -2.21
CA ASN A 421 -2.31 1.06 -1.99
C ASN A 421 -1.68 0.63 -3.32
N ARG A 422 -2.51 0.36 -4.33
CA ARG A 422 -2.04 0.00 -5.66
C ARG A 422 -1.22 1.11 -6.30
N ARG A 423 -1.68 2.38 -6.28
CA ARG A 423 -0.89 3.53 -6.75
C ARG A 423 0.47 3.57 -6.06
N ARG A 424 0.46 3.48 -4.73
CA ARG A 424 1.66 3.49 -3.89
C ARG A 424 2.66 2.42 -4.31
N ILE A 425 2.21 1.17 -4.45
CA ILE A 425 3.06 0.04 -4.83
C ILE A 425 3.55 0.19 -6.27
N TYR A 426 2.70 0.70 -7.17
CA TYR A 426 3.10 0.96 -8.56
C TYR A 426 4.24 1.99 -8.66
N GLU A 427 4.17 3.08 -7.91
CA GLU A 427 5.23 4.09 -7.84
C GLU A 427 6.54 3.50 -7.31
N ASP A 428 6.47 2.69 -6.25
CA ASP A 428 7.63 1.97 -5.72
C ASP A 428 8.21 0.99 -6.77
N LEU A 429 7.34 0.29 -7.52
CA LEU A 429 7.73 -0.58 -8.62
C LEU A 429 8.41 0.18 -9.75
N GLN A 430 7.97 1.38 -10.13
CA GLN A 430 8.66 2.16 -11.17
C GLN A 430 10.13 2.39 -10.78
N LEU A 431 10.39 2.77 -9.53
CA LEU A 431 11.74 2.96 -9.04
C LEU A 431 12.54 1.65 -8.97
N ILE A 432 11.91 0.54 -8.54
CA ILE A 432 12.54 -0.79 -8.56
C ILE A 432 12.96 -1.16 -9.99
N MET A 433 12.08 -0.96 -10.96
CA MET A 433 12.34 -1.30 -12.37
C MET A 433 13.44 -0.43 -12.97
N GLU A 434 13.48 0.87 -12.65
CA GLU A 434 14.58 1.77 -13.00
C GLU A 434 15.91 1.29 -12.41
N ARG A 435 15.91 0.88 -11.14
CA ARG A 435 17.12 0.34 -10.49
C ARG A 435 17.57 -0.98 -11.10
N ILE A 436 16.64 -1.88 -11.45
CA ILE A 436 16.96 -3.12 -12.18
C ILE A 436 17.61 -2.80 -13.53
N ARG A 437 17.07 -1.84 -14.30
CA ARG A 437 17.67 -1.39 -15.57
C ARG A 437 19.07 -0.81 -15.41
N ALA A 438 19.35 -0.20 -14.26
CA ALA A 438 20.65 0.40 -13.95
C ALA A 438 21.68 -0.62 -13.41
N LEU A 439 21.28 -1.87 -13.14
CA LEU A 439 22.23 -2.90 -12.74
C LEU A 439 23.22 -3.17 -13.89
N PRO A 440 24.50 -3.42 -13.57
CA PRO A 440 25.47 -3.76 -14.60
C PRO A 440 25.04 -5.04 -15.31
N VAL A 441 24.98 -4.96 -16.64
CA VAL A 441 24.94 -6.13 -17.51
C VAL A 441 26.27 -6.83 -17.32
N ILE A 442 26.25 -8.10 -16.92
CA ILE A 442 27.46 -8.91 -16.87
C ILE A 442 27.74 -9.24 -18.34
N GLU A 443 28.78 -8.63 -18.90
CA GLU A 443 29.38 -9.12 -20.13
C GLU A 443 30.13 -10.41 -19.74
N ASP A 444 29.65 -11.55 -20.26
CA ASP A 444 30.34 -12.85 -20.15
C ASP A 444 31.68 -12.87 -20.90
#